data_AF-A0A7X5D0M1-F1
#
_entry.id   AF-A0A7X5D0M1-F1
#
_cell.length_a   1.000
_cell.length_b   1.000
_cell.length_c   1.000
_cell.angle_alpha   90.00
_cell.angle_beta   90.00
_cell.angle_gamma   90.00
#
_symmetry.space_group_name_H-M   'P 1'
#
loop_
_entity.id
_entity.type
_entity.pdbx_description
1 polymer ?
#
loop_
_entity_poly.entity_id
_entity_poly.type
_entity_poly.pdbx_seq_one_letter_code
_entity_poly.pdbx_strand_id
1 'polypeptide(L)'
;MSKNYTNPTKVITGVNTRWSYANVWDAKSINGGTPKYSVSLIIPKDDTATVNKIKAAIQAAYEEGQSKLKGSGKTVPALSVLKTPLRDGDLERPDDEAYADSYFVNANSATAPGIVDADRQEILDRSEVYSGVYGRASINFYAFNSNGNKGIACGLNNLQKIKDGEPLGGKSRAEDDFATDEDEDFLA
;
A
#
# COMPACT_ATOMS: atom_id res chain seq x y z
N MET A 1 8.61 -17.75 28.79
CA MET A 1 8.38 -16.44 28.14
C MET A 1 8.96 -16.51 26.74
N SER A 2 8.13 -16.69 25.72
CA SER A 2 8.55 -16.59 24.33
C SER A 2 9.01 -15.14 24.10
N LYS A 3 10.29 -14.95 23.72
CA LYS A 3 10.71 -13.68 23.14
C LYS A 3 9.81 -13.46 21.92
N ASN A 4 8.92 -12.48 21.98
CA ASN A 4 8.16 -12.02 20.82
C ASN A 4 9.16 -11.48 19.80
N TYR A 5 9.62 -12.35 18.89
CA TYR A 5 10.48 -11.94 17.80
C TYR A 5 9.71 -10.94 16.95
N THR A 6 10.10 -9.67 17.08
CA THR A 6 9.57 -8.60 16.23
C THR A 6 10.38 -8.64 14.95
N ASN A 7 9.76 -9.02 13.84
CA ASN A 7 10.41 -8.92 12.53
C ASN A 7 10.67 -7.42 12.23
N PRO A 8 11.93 -6.97 12.19
CA PRO A 8 12.26 -5.55 12.10
C PRO A 8 11.89 -4.93 10.74
N THR A 9 11.67 -5.76 9.71
CA THR A 9 11.30 -5.31 8.37
C THR A 9 9.80 -5.35 8.10
N LYS A 10 8.99 -5.86 9.04
CA LYS A 10 7.53 -5.93 8.90
C LYS A 10 6.86 -4.75 9.59
N VAL A 11 5.93 -4.11 8.89
CA VAL A 11 5.12 -3.00 9.42
C VAL A 11 3.64 -3.30 9.21
N ILE A 12 2.82 -2.92 10.18
CA ILE A 12 1.37 -2.80 10.03
C ILE A 12 1.04 -1.31 10.08
N THR A 13 0.40 -0.80 9.04
CA THR A 13 0.06 0.63 8.93
C THR A 13 -1.11 1.03 9.84
N GLY A 14 -1.32 2.34 10.01
CA GLY A 14 -2.42 2.91 10.77
C GLY A 14 -3.79 2.68 10.12
N VAL A 15 -4.86 2.82 10.92
CA VAL A 15 -6.26 2.63 10.47
C VAL A 15 -6.71 3.64 9.41
N ASN A 16 -6.03 4.80 9.35
CA ASN A 16 -6.31 5.88 8.41
C ASN A 16 -5.48 5.78 7.12
N THR A 17 -4.81 4.66 6.88
CA THR A 17 -4.12 4.45 5.60
C THR A 17 -5.16 4.30 4.50
N ARG A 18 -5.16 5.20 3.52
CA ARG A 18 -6.08 5.15 2.38
C ARG A 18 -5.48 4.28 1.28
N TRP A 19 -6.30 3.43 0.66
CA TRP A 19 -5.82 2.51 -0.37
C TRP A 19 -6.15 3.05 -1.76
N SER A 20 -5.13 3.24 -2.59
CA SER A 20 -5.27 3.67 -3.97
C SER A 20 -4.75 2.58 -4.91
N TYR A 21 -5.30 2.52 -6.13
CA TYR A 21 -4.98 1.47 -7.12
C TYR A 21 -5.01 0.06 -6.53
N ALA A 22 -6.08 -0.28 -5.78
CA ALA A 22 -6.24 -1.54 -5.08
C ALA A 22 -6.49 -2.71 -6.06
N ASN A 23 -5.41 -3.29 -6.59
CA ASN A 23 -5.43 -4.49 -7.41
C ASN A 23 -5.23 -5.72 -6.52
N VAL A 24 -6.15 -5.91 -5.57
CA VAL A 24 -6.00 -6.89 -4.47
C VAL A 24 -6.79 -8.17 -4.73
N TRP A 25 -7.83 -8.10 -5.58
CA TRP A 25 -8.64 -9.24 -6.00
C TRP A 25 -8.09 -9.96 -7.22
N ASP A 26 -7.55 -9.20 -8.17
CA ASP A 26 -7.01 -9.73 -9.41
C ASP A 26 -5.64 -9.08 -9.67
N ALA A 27 -4.64 -9.92 -9.90
CA ALA A 27 -3.29 -9.47 -10.22
C ALA A 27 -3.28 -8.71 -11.56
N LYS A 28 -2.62 -7.54 -11.58
CA LYS A 28 -2.48 -6.73 -12.81
C LYS A 28 -1.04 -6.61 -13.24
N SER A 29 -0.82 -6.62 -14.55
CA SER A 29 0.46 -6.24 -15.14
C SER A 29 0.57 -4.72 -15.12
N ILE A 30 1.62 -4.20 -14.50
CA ILE A 30 1.94 -2.77 -14.53
C ILE A 30 3.13 -2.61 -15.48
N ASN A 31 2.99 -1.77 -16.50
CA ASN A 31 4.02 -1.49 -17.52
C ASN A 31 4.58 -2.74 -18.22
N GLY A 32 3.73 -3.73 -18.50
CA GLY A 32 4.14 -4.97 -19.17
C GLY A 32 4.93 -5.95 -18.29
N GLY A 33 5.02 -5.71 -16.98
CA GLY A 33 5.64 -6.62 -16.02
C GLY A 33 4.79 -7.87 -15.71
N THR A 34 5.36 -8.80 -14.94
CA THR A 34 4.61 -9.96 -14.43
C THR A 34 3.39 -9.48 -13.62
N PRO A 35 2.19 -10.04 -13.86
CA PRO A 35 1.00 -9.70 -13.10
C PRO A 35 1.23 -9.87 -11.59
N LYS A 36 0.86 -8.86 -10.82
CA LYS A 36 0.97 -8.88 -9.36
C LYS A 36 -0.25 -8.25 -8.70
N TYR A 37 -0.54 -8.74 -7.50
CA TYR A 37 -1.41 -8.04 -6.57
C TYR A 37 -0.68 -6.80 -6.07
N SER A 38 -1.37 -5.67 -5.99
CA SER A 38 -0.75 -4.41 -5.62
C SER A 38 -1.73 -3.42 -5.01
N VAL A 39 -1.18 -2.53 -4.19
CA VAL A 39 -1.91 -1.41 -3.61
C VAL A 39 -0.93 -0.27 -3.34
N SER A 40 -1.36 0.95 -3.62
CA SER A 40 -0.70 2.19 -3.17
C SER A 40 -1.28 2.55 -1.81
N LEU A 41 -0.45 2.51 -0.77
CA LEU A 41 -0.82 2.82 0.60
C LEU A 41 -0.52 4.28 0.87
N ILE A 42 -1.54 5.12 0.92
CA ILE A 42 -1.46 6.54 1.22
C ILE A 42 -1.52 6.71 2.73
N ILE A 43 -0.47 7.28 3.29
CA ILE A 43 -0.25 7.42 4.73
C ILE A 43 -0.18 8.92 5.04
N PRO A 44 -1.14 9.46 5.81
CA PRO A 44 -1.11 10.84 6.25
C PRO A 44 0.22 11.21 6.91
N LYS A 45 0.73 12.42 6.65
CA LYS A 45 2.02 12.88 7.22
C LYS A 45 1.96 13.03 8.75
N ASP A 46 0.76 13.26 9.30
CA ASP A 46 0.51 13.34 10.74
C ASP A 46 0.55 11.97 11.46
N ASP A 47 0.41 10.84 10.74
CA ASP A 47 0.67 9.48 11.26
C ASP A 47 2.18 9.22 11.35
N THR A 48 2.83 10.04 12.16
CA THR A 48 4.26 9.98 12.46
C THR A 48 4.66 8.62 13.02
N ALA A 49 3.75 7.92 13.71
CA ALA A 49 3.98 6.58 14.23
C ALA A 49 4.20 5.56 13.11
N THR A 50 3.30 5.51 12.12
CA THR A 50 3.45 4.62 10.96
C THR A 50 4.65 5.03 10.10
N VAL A 51 4.83 6.33 9.85
CA VAL A 51 5.97 6.83 9.05
C VAL A 51 7.30 6.45 9.69
N ASN A 52 7.45 6.60 11.01
CA ASN A 52 8.68 6.24 11.71
C ASN A 52 8.93 4.72 11.70
N LYS A 53 7.89 3.90 11.84
CA LYS A 53 8.01 2.43 11.70
C LYS A 53 8.48 2.04 10.30
N ILE A 54 7.96 2.69 9.25
CA ILE A 54 8.39 2.43 7.87
C ILE A 54 9.85 2.84 7.67
N LYS A 55 10.26 4.03 8.13
CA LYS A 55 11.65 4.47 8.05
C LYS A 55 12.61 3.50 8.74
N ALA A 56 12.25 3.04 9.95
CA ALA A 56 13.02 2.04 10.68
C ALA A 56 13.09 0.69 9.95
N ALA A 57 11.97 0.23 9.37
CA ALA A 57 11.93 -1.03 8.63
C ALA A 57 12.70 -0.98 7.31
N ILE A 58 12.73 0.17 6.63
CA ILE A 58 13.58 0.41 5.46
C ILE A 58 15.05 0.32 5.85
N GLN A 59 15.44 0.93 6.98
CA GLN A 59 16.81 0.87 7.49
C GLN A 59 17.21 -0.59 7.83
N ALA A 60 16.34 -1.33 8.53
CA ALA A 60 16.57 -2.73 8.82
C ALA A 60 16.71 -3.58 7.54
N ALA A 61 15.84 -3.37 6.55
CA ALA A 61 15.90 -4.07 5.27
C ALA A 61 17.17 -3.75 4.46
N TYR A 62 17.71 -2.54 4.62
CA TYR A 62 19.00 -2.14 4.05
C TYR A 62 20.16 -2.87 4.72
N GLU A 63 20.17 -2.95 6.06
CA GLU A 63 21.19 -3.64 6.84
C GLU A 63 21.20 -5.15 6.58
N GLU A 64 20.03 -5.80 6.63
CA GLU A 64 19.89 -7.23 6.31
C GLU A 64 20.20 -7.53 4.84
N GLY A 65 19.93 -6.56 3.96
CA GLY A 65 20.02 -6.69 2.52
C GLY A 65 21.37 -6.33 1.89
N GLN A 66 22.39 -5.94 2.69
CA GLN A 66 23.64 -5.40 2.18
C GLN A 66 24.33 -6.29 1.14
N SER A 67 24.36 -7.61 1.35
CA SER A 67 24.95 -8.57 0.40
C SER A 67 24.26 -8.52 -0.97
N LYS A 68 22.93 -8.38 -0.99
CA LYS A 68 22.14 -8.29 -2.22
C LYS A 68 22.28 -6.94 -2.90
N LEU A 69 22.35 -5.86 -2.12
CA LEU A 69 22.56 -4.49 -2.61
C LEU A 69 23.95 -4.28 -3.20
N LYS A 70 24.97 -4.93 -2.62
CA LYS A 70 26.33 -4.98 -3.15
C LYS A 70 26.36 -5.65 -4.53
N GLY A 71 25.68 -6.80 -4.68
CA GLY A 71 25.74 -7.60 -5.89
C GLY A 71 27.19 -7.91 -6.28
N SER A 72 27.56 -7.65 -7.53
CA SER A 72 28.94 -7.80 -8.03
C SER A 72 29.86 -6.60 -7.73
N GLY A 73 29.36 -5.58 -7.04
CA GLY A 73 30.12 -4.36 -6.71
C GLY A 73 31.13 -4.58 -5.58
N LYS A 74 32.07 -3.63 -5.44
CA LYS A 74 33.06 -3.65 -4.35
C LYS A 74 32.50 -3.14 -3.02
N THR A 75 31.57 -2.19 -3.06
CA THR A 75 30.96 -1.53 -1.89
C THR A 75 29.44 -1.54 -1.94
N VAL A 76 28.80 -1.44 -0.78
CA VAL A 76 27.35 -1.27 -0.66
C VAL A 76 27.03 0.22 -0.91
N PRO A 77 26.11 0.57 -1.83
CA PRO A 77 25.70 1.96 -2.01
C PRO A 77 24.99 2.49 -0.76
N ALA A 78 25.16 3.77 -0.44
CA ALA A 78 24.47 4.40 0.68
C ALA A 78 22.93 4.38 0.50
N LEU A 79 22.17 4.30 1.59
CA LEU A 79 20.70 4.27 1.53
C LEU A 79 20.11 5.51 0.84
N SER A 80 20.75 6.68 1.00
CA SER A 80 20.31 7.95 0.39
C SER A 80 20.35 7.97 -1.13
N VAL A 81 21.16 7.11 -1.77
CA VAL A 81 21.23 7.01 -3.24
C VAL A 81 20.41 5.84 -3.79
N LEU A 82 19.90 4.98 -2.90
CA LEU A 82 19.08 3.83 -3.28
C LEU A 82 17.62 4.24 -3.43
N LYS A 83 16.92 3.54 -4.32
CA LYS A 83 15.47 3.69 -4.44
C LYS A 83 14.81 3.19 -3.16
N THR A 84 14.05 4.06 -2.49
CA THR A 84 13.26 3.71 -1.32
C THR A 84 11.76 3.66 -1.68
N PRO A 85 10.97 2.85 -0.96
CA PRO A 85 9.56 2.66 -1.26
C PRO A 85 8.66 3.75 -0.65
N LEU A 86 9.13 4.51 0.34
CA LEU A 86 8.43 5.65 0.93
C LEU A 86 8.63 6.87 0.02
N ARG A 87 7.55 7.32 -0.62
CA ARG A 87 7.50 8.43 -1.58
C ARG A 87 6.66 9.57 -1.00
N ASP A 88 6.92 10.80 -1.43
CA ASP A 88 6.20 11.99 -0.97
C ASP A 88 5.08 12.35 -1.96
N GLY A 89 3.83 12.38 -1.47
CA GLY A 89 2.65 12.66 -2.29
C GLY A 89 2.64 14.10 -2.82
N ASP A 90 3.01 15.08 -2.00
CA ASP A 90 2.99 16.50 -2.39
C ASP A 90 4.03 16.79 -3.49
N LEU A 91 5.17 16.08 -3.46
CA LEU A 91 6.23 16.27 -4.46
C LEU A 91 5.98 15.52 -5.76
N GLU A 92 5.38 14.34 -5.69
CA GLU A 92 5.27 13.44 -6.84
C GLU A 92 3.89 13.36 -7.46
N ARG A 93 2.86 13.78 -6.73
CA ARG A 93 1.44 13.77 -7.12
C ARG A 93 0.76 15.08 -6.71
N PRO A 94 1.31 16.25 -7.08
CA PRO A 94 0.76 17.55 -6.66
C PRO A 94 -0.67 17.79 -7.17
N ASP A 95 -1.05 17.15 -8.28
CA ASP A 95 -2.36 17.32 -8.92
C ASP A 95 -3.41 16.28 -8.44
N ASP A 96 -3.07 15.39 -7.51
CA ASP A 96 -3.98 14.36 -6.98
C ASP A 96 -4.27 14.64 -5.51
N GLU A 97 -5.47 15.18 -5.24
CA GLU A 97 -5.91 15.54 -3.88
C GLU A 97 -5.88 14.36 -2.90
N ALA A 98 -6.00 13.12 -3.39
CA ALA A 98 -5.91 11.94 -2.51
C ALA A 98 -4.50 11.77 -1.92
N TYR A 99 -3.48 12.35 -2.54
CA TYR A 99 -2.08 12.28 -2.12
C TYR A 99 -1.57 13.56 -1.42
N ALA A 100 -2.41 14.59 -1.27
CA ALA A 100 -2.06 15.80 -0.54
C ALA A 100 -1.76 15.51 0.93
N ASP A 101 -0.75 16.19 1.49
CA ASP A 101 -0.26 16.04 2.87
C ASP A 101 -0.03 14.56 3.30
N SER A 102 0.48 13.76 2.35
CA SER A 102 0.67 12.33 2.56
C SER A 102 2.02 11.83 2.06
N TYR A 103 2.48 10.74 2.65
CA TYR A 103 3.44 9.85 2.01
C TYR A 103 2.67 8.71 1.36
N PHE A 104 3.30 8.01 0.41
CA PHE A 104 2.74 6.78 -0.13
C PHE A 104 3.78 5.68 -0.32
N VAL A 105 3.31 4.44 -0.24
CA VAL A 105 4.12 3.23 -0.45
C VAL A 105 3.41 2.30 -1.41
N ASN A 106 4.07 1.96 -2.52
CA ASN A 106 3.57 0.96 -3.46
C ASN A 106 3.99 -0.44 -3.01
N ALA A 107 3.03 -1.22 -2.47
CA ALA A 107 3.25 -2.60 -2.06
C ALA A 107 2.75 -3.57 -3.13
N ASN A 108 3.47 -4.68 -3.34
CA ASN A 108 3.06 -5.72 -4.29
C ASN A 108 3.36 -7.13 -3.79
N SER A 109 2.62 -8.10 -4.32
CA SER A 109 2.83 -9.53 -4.09
C SER A 109 2.54 -10.34 -5.35
N ALA A 110 3.24 -11.46 -5.51
CA ALA A 110 2.93 -12.45 -6.55
C ALA A 110 1.74 -13.35 -6.14
N THR A 111 1.46 -13.46 -4.84
CA THR A 111 0.35 -14.24 -4.28
C THR A 111 -0.76 -13.33 -3.80
N ALA A 112 -2.00 -13.84 -3.82
CA ALA A 112 -3.15 -13.09 -3.33
C ALA A 112 -2.96 -12.73 -1.84
N PRO A 113 -3.23 -11.49 -1.43
CA PRO A 113 -3.19 -11.10 -0.03
C PRO A 113 -4.41 -11.66 0.71
N GLY A 114 -4.27 -11.94 2.02
CA GLY A 114 -5.45 -12.14 2.87
C GLY A 114 -6.16 -10.80 3.10
N ILE A 115 -7.48 -10.75 2.94
CA ILE A 115 -8.29 -9.54 3.08
C ILE A 115 -9.37 -9.79 4.13
N VAL A 116 -9.36 -8.99 5.20
CA VAL A 116 -10.29 -9.14 6.32
C VAL A 116 -10.97 -7.81 6.68
N ASP A 117 -12.08 -7.89 7.39
CA ASP A 117 -12.80 -6.73 7.94
C ASP A 117 -12.21 -6.27 9.30
N ALA A 118 -12.87 -5.31 9.93
CA ALA A 118 -12.48 -4.77 11.23
C ALA A 118 -12.44 -5.84 12.35
N ASP A 119 -13.31 -6.85 12.27
CA ASP A 119 -13.40 -7.97 13.22
C ASP A 119 -12.44 -9.12 12.90
N ARG A 120 -11.73 -9.03 11.77
CA ARG A 120 -10.79 -10.02 11.22
C ARG A 120 -11.49 -11.22 10.59
N GLN A 121 -12.73 -11.05 10.14
CA GLN A 121 -13.42 -12.02 9.30
C GLN A 121 -13.01 -11.80 7.84
N GLU A 122 -12.93 -12.89 7.07
CA GLU A 122 -12.58 -12.80 5.65
C GLU A 122 -13.67 -12.07 4.87
N ILE A 123 -13.25 -11.08 4.08
CA ILE A 123 -14.17 -10.37 3.19
C ILE A 123 -14.32 -11.21 1.92
N LEU A 124 -15.54 -11.68 1.66
CA LEU A 124 -15.87 -12.49 0.48
C LEU A 124 -16.46 -11.65 -0.66
N ASP A 125 -17.16 -10.57 -0.32
CA ASP A 125 -17.68 -9.65 -1.32
C ASP A 125 -16.56 -8.71 -1.78
N ARG A 126 -16.25 -8.78 -3.08
CA ARG A 126 -15.22 -7.94 -3.69
C ARG A 126 -15.62 -6.46 -3.70
N SER A 127 -16.92 -6.15 -3.68
CA SER A 127 -17.44 -4.78 -3.69
C SER A 127 -17.02 -4.00 -2.45
N GLU A 128 -16.83 -4.67 -1.32
CA GLU A 128 -16.44 -4.08 -0.03
C GLU A 128 -15.04 -3.46 -0.06
N VAL A 129 -14.17 -3.90 -0.97
CA VAL A 129 -12.79 -3.41 -1.07
C VAL A 129 -12.52 -2.85 -2.45
N TYR A 130 -12.53 -1.52 -2.52
CA TYR A 130 -12.27 -0.71 -3.70
C TYR A 130 -11.17 0.32 -3.42
N SER A 131 -10.66 0.97 -4.47
CA SER A 131 -9.71 2.09 -4.29
C SER A 131 -10.45 3.25 -3.64
N GLY A 132 -9.99 3.72 -2.48
CA GLY A 132 -10.63 4.78 -1.69
C GLY A 132 -10.92 4.37 -0.24
N VAL A 133 -11.03 3.07 0.04
CA VAL A 133 -11.23 2.56 1.40
C VAL A 133 -10.05 2.91 2.32
N TYR A 134 -10.33 2.87 3.63
CA TYR A 134 -9.31 3.04 4.67
C TYR A 134 -9.13 1.75 5.45
N GLY A 135 -7.87 1.42 5.74
CA GLY A 135 -7.58 0.23 6.51
C GLY A 135 -6.11 0.00 6.77
N ARG A 136 -5.81 -1.05 7.54
CA ARG A 136 -4.43 -1.42 7.86
C ARG A 136 -3.86 -2.33 6.78
N ALA A 137 -2.60 -2.15 6.45
CA ALA A 137 -1.86 -3.05 5.58
C ALA A 137 -0.68 -3.65 6.33
N SER A 138 -0.57 -4.98 6.28
CA SER A 138 0.61 -5.71 6.70
C SER A 138 1.58 -5.78 5.54
N ILE A 139 2.72 -5.09 5.67
CA ILE A 139 3.74 -4.95 4.63
C ILE A 139 5.12 -5.37 5.14
N ASN A 140 6.01 -5.75 4.22
CA ASN A 140 7.38 -6.14 4.54
C ASN A 140 8.39 -5.46 3.61
N PHE A 141 9.46 -4.93 4.17
CA PHE A 141 10.52 -4.28 3.41
C PHE A 141 11.67 -5.24 3.13
N TYR A 142 12.23 -5.19 1.92
CA TYR A 142 13.34 -6.07 1.56
C TYR A 142 14.22 -5.44 0.48
N ALA A 143 15.51 -5.76 0.52
CA ALA A 143 16.43 -5.34 -0.53
C ALA A 143 16.17 -6.07 -1.86
N PHE A 144 16.29 -5.32 -2.95
CA PHE A 144 16.24 -5.86 -4.30
C PHE A 144 17.42 -5.36 -5.14
N ASN A 145 17.80 -6.17 -6.11
CA ASN A 145 18.79 -5.86 -7.13
C ASN A 145 18.38 -6.66 -8.37
N SER A 146 17.72 -6.00 -9.32
CA SER A 146 17.10 -6.63 -10.49
C SER A 146 16.96 -5.63 -11.62
N ASN A 147 17.18 -6.06 -12.86
CA ASN A 147 16.99 -5.26 -14.07
C ASN A 147 17.70 -3.89 -14.01
N GLY A 148 18.94 -3.87 -13.53
CA GLY A 148 19.73 -2.65 -13.36
C GLY A 148 19.29 -1.73 -12.22
N ASN A 149 18.17 -2.02 -11.55
CA ASN A 149 17.67 -1.26 -10.41
C ASN A 149 17.98 -1.97 -9.09
N LYS A 150 18.34 -1.19 -8.08
CA LYS A 150 18.54 -1.71 -6.72
C LYS A 150 18.06 -0.72 -5.67
N GLY A 151 17.70 -1.24 -4.52
CA GLY A 151 17.20 -0.47 -3.39
C GLY A 151 16.32 -1.32 -2.49
N ILE A 152 15.37 -0.67 -1.84
CA ILE A 152 14.41 -1.33 -0.95
C ILE A 152 13.04 -1.36 -1.62
N ALA A 153 12.41 -2.52 -1.63
CA ALA A 153 11.06 -2.73 -2.13
C ALA A 153 10.11 -2.99 -0.96
N CYS A 154 8.81 -2.86 -1.23
CA CYS A 154 7.74 -3.14 -0.28
C CYS A 154 6.89 -4.32 -0.77
N GLY A 155 6.88 -5.40 0.00
CA GLY A 155 6.04 -6.56 -0.21
C GLY A 155 4.68 -6.38 0.47
N LEU A 156 3.62 -6.78 -0.21
CA LEU A 156 2.26 -6.83 0.34
C LEU A 156 2.02 -8.20 1.00
N ASN A 157 1.54 -8.22 2.25
CA ASN A 157 1.12 -9.46 2.90
C ASN A 157 -0.41 -9.54 3.00
N ASN A 158 -1.01 -8.83 3.95
CA ASN A 158 -2.44 -8.90 4.26
C ASN A 158 -3.03 -7.49 4.41
N LEU A 159 -4.34 -7.39 4.26
CA LEU A 159 -5.11 -6.16 4.30
C LEU A 159 -6.28 -6.32 5.28
N GLN A 160 -6.53 -5.27 6.05
CA GLN A 160 -7.67 -5.18 6.95
C GLN A 160 -8.45 -3.91 6.65
N LYS A 161 -9.64 -4.04 6.05
CA LYS A 161 -10.56 -2.91 5.81
C LYS A 161 -11.08 -2.43 7.17
N ILE A 162 -11.10 -1.11 7.39
CA ILE A 162 -11.61 -0.50 8.62
C ILE A 162 -12.86 0.34 8.36
N LYS A 163 -12.86 1.13 7.28
CA LYS A 163 -14.00 1.95 6.92
C LYS A 163 -14.01 2.27 5.43
N ASP A 164 -15.18 2.63 4.95
CA ASP A 164 -15.38 3.17 3.61
C ASP A 164 -14.80 4.58 3.46
N GLY A 165 -14.61 4.96 2.21
CA GLY A 165 -14.18 6.29 1.82
C GLY A 165 -14.65 6.60 0.41
N GLU A 166 -14.45 7.84 -0.02
CA GLU A 166 -14.76 8.24 -1.39
C GLU A 166 -13.98 7.36 -2.40
N PRO A 167 -14.66 6.73 -3.38
CA PRO A 167 -14.02 5.97 -4.43
C PRO A 167 -12.96 6.79 -5.16
N LEU A 168 -11.82 6.15 -5.43
CA LEU A 168 -10.68 6.73 -6.15
C LEU A 168 -10.56 6.09 -7.53
N GLY A 169 -10.51 6.94 -8.56
CA GLY A 169 -10.54 6.57 -9.97
C GLY A 169 -11.96 6.71 -10.50
N GLY A 170 -12.14 7.64 -11.46
CA GLY A 170 -13.43 8.24 -11.86
C GLY A 170 -14.49 7.33 -12.47
N LYS A 171 -14.85 6.26 -11.76
CA LYS A 171 -16.09 5.52 -11.93
C LYS A 171 -16.86 5.63 -10.61
N SER A 172 -18.04 6.23 -10.68
CA SER A 172 -19.07 6.17 -9.64
C SER A 172 -19.40 4.73 -9.30
N ARG A 173 -19.90 4.49 -8.08
CA ARG A 173 -20.42 3.17 -7.73
C ARG A 173 -21.69 2.90 -8.52
N ALA A 174 -21.95 1.63 -8.82
CA ALA A 174 -23.19 1.26 -9.49
C ALA A 174 -24.41 1.69 -8.65
N GLU A 175 -24.32 1.57 -7.33
CA GLU A 175 -25.36 2.01 -6.41
C GLU A 175 -25.62 3.52 -6.51
N ASP A 176 -24.59 4.34 -6.69
CA ASP A 176 -24.73 5.79 -6.85
C ASP A 176 -25.30 6.15 -8.23
N ASP A 177 -24.96 5.38 -9.27
CA ASP A 177 -25.47 5.57 -10.64
C ASP A 177 -26.94 5.18 -10.80
N PHE A 178 -27.42 4.26 -9.95
CA PHE A 178 -28.80 3.75 -9.96
C PHE A 178 -29.58 4.11 -8.69
N ALA A 179 -29.07 5.02 -7.86
CA ALA A 179 -29.83 5.64 -6.79
C ALA A 179 -30.93 6.48 -7.46
N THR A 180 -32.09 5.86 -7.66
CA THR A 180 -33.31 6.60 -7.96
C THR A 180 -33.64 7.41 -6.72
N ASP A 181 -33.73 8.73 -6.87
CA ASP A 181 -34.37 9.60 -5.89
C ASP A 181 -35.83 9.15 -5.74
N GLU A 182 -36.07 8.11 -4.94
CA GLU A 182 -37.41 7.75 -4.50
C GLU A 182 -37.84 8.79 -3.48
N ASP A 183 -38.51 9.82 -4.00
CA ASP A 183 -39.70 10.48 -3.46
C ASP A 183 -39.60 12.01 -3.53
N GLU A 184 -39.86 12.60 -4.70
CA GLU A 184 -40.62 13.86 -4.81
C GLU A 184 -41.04 14.10 -6.27
N ASP A 185 -42.36 14.04 -6.51
CA ASP A 185 -43.06 14.72 -7.63
C ASP A 185 -43.25 13.97 -8.97
N PHE A 186 -43.95 12.82 -8.95
CA PHE A 186 -44.66 12.36 -10.15
C PHE A 186 -46.04 11.78 -9.81
N LEU A 187 -47.02 12.67 -9.58
CA LEU A 187 -48.38 12.68 -10.12
C LEU A 187 -49.29 13.63 -9.29
N ALA A 188 -49.25 14.91 -9.65
CA ALA A 188 -50.40 15.81 -9.59
C ALA A 188 -51.09 15.85 -10.98
#